data_AF-A0A7J4NZ34-F1
#
_entry.id   AF-A0A7J4NZ34-F1
#
_cell.length_a   1.000
_cell.length_b   1.000
_cell.length_c   1.000
_cell.angle_alpha   90.00
_cell.angle_beta   90.00
_cell.angle_gamma   90.00
#
_symmetry.space_group_name_H-M   'P 1'
#
loop_
_entity.id
_entity.type
_entity.pdbx_description
1 polymer ?
#
loop_
_entity_poly.entity_id
_entity_poly.type
_entity_poly.pdbx_seq_one_letter_code
_entity_poly.pdbx_strand_id
1 'polypeptide(L)' 'MAQVDYKRAMVERLVQTTRDEAAYRRRSVETIDPIIRAGRKMYPYLSERELIDCASSALRVILSNRGSDPRQMTFISY' A
#
# COMPACT_ATOMS: atom_id res chain seq x y z
N MET A 1 -0.40 12.81 -17.59
CA MET A 1 -0.18 11.38 -17.30
C MET A 1 0.83 11.14 -16.15
N ALA A 2 1.97 11.83 -16.08
CA ALA A 2 3.04 11.55 -15.08
C ALA A 2 2.68 11.55 -13.58
N GLN A 3 1.66 12.31 -13.13
CA GLN A 3 1.37 12.46 -11.70
C GLN A 3 0.68 11.23 -11.10
N VAL A 4 -0.09 10.49 -11.91
CA VAL A 4 -0.79 9.27 -11.49
C VAL A 4 0.19 8.11 -11.33
N ASP A 5 1.15 8.00 -12.26
CA ASP A 5 2.22 7.00 -12.20
C ASP A 5 3.12 7.20 -10.99
N TYR A 6 3.43 8.46 -10.64
CA TYR A 6 4.20 8.79 -9.44
C TYR A 6 3.48 8.36 -8.16
N LYS A 7 2.17 8.66 -8.03
CA LYS A 7 1.38 8.27 -6.86
C LYS A 7 1.25 6.74 -6.76
N ARG A 8 1.13 6.03 -7.89
CA ARG A 8 1.14 4.56 -7.92
C ARG A 8 2.48 3.97 -7.45
N ALA A 9 3.59 4.39 -8.05
CA ALA A 9 4.92 3.92 -7.67
C ALA A 9 5.23 4.20 -6.19
N MET A 10 4.76 5.34 -5.69
CA MET A 10 4.86 5.72 -4.28
C MET A 10 4.10 4.74 -3.38
N VAL A 11 2.84 4.43 -3.69
CA VAL A 11 2.02 3.47 -2.94
C VAL A 11 2.63 2.07 -3.01
N GLU A 12 3.11 1.62 -4.18
CA GLU A 12 3.75 0.32 -4.33
C GLU A 12 5.01 0.18 -3.48
N ARG A 13 5.88 1.19 -3.48
CA ARG A 13 7.06 1.22 -2.59
C ARG A 13 6.65 1.18 -1.12
N LEU A 14 5.61 1.91 -0.74
CA LEU A 14 5.12 1.97 0.63
C LEU A 14 4.53 0.61 1.07
N VAL A 15 3.82 -0.08 0.18
CA VAL A 15 3.33 -1.46 0.36
C VAL A 15 4.49 -2.43 0.51
N GLN A 16 5.50 -2.37 -0.37
CA GLN A 16 6.67 -3.25 -0.31
C GLN A 16 7.45 -3.07 1.00
N THR A 17 7.80 -1.84 1.37
CA THR A 17 8.51 -1.56 2.63
C THR A 17 7.72 -2.03 3.85
N THR A 18 6.39 -1.81 3.86
CA THR A 18 5.55 -2.25 4.97
C THR A 18 5.47 -3.78 5.05
N ARG A 19 5.36 -4.48 3.91
CA ARG A 19 5.39 -5.94 3.86
C ARG A 19 6.74 -6.49 4.33
N ASP A 20 7.84 -5.87 3.92
CA ASP A 20 9.19 -6.28 4.32
C ASP A 20 9.40 -6.08 5.83
N GLU A 21 9.05 -4.92 6.39
CA GLU A 21 9.11 -4.70 7.85
C GLU A 21 8.20 -5.67 8.63
N ALA A 22 7.01 -5.96 8.09
CA ALA A 22 6.07 -6.88 8.71
C ALA A 22 6.60 -8.33 8.65
N ALA A 23 7.15 -8.75 7.52
CA ALA A 23 7.80 -10.05 7.34
C ALA A 23 9.01 -10.21 8.26
N TYR A 24 9.87 -9.18 8.35
CA TYR A 24 11.02 -9.14 9.24
C TYR A 24 10.61 -9.33 10.71
N ARG A 25 9.48 -8.72 11.11
CA ARG A 25 8.93 -8.85 12.47
C ARG A 25 7.99 -10.04 12.65
N ARG A 26 7.82 -10.90 11.65
CA ARG A 26 6.82 -12.00 11.60
C ARG A 26 5.41 -11.55 12.00
N ARG A 27 5.03 -10.33 11.64
CA ARG A 27 3.70 -9.75 11.89
C ARG A 27 2.92 -9.66 10.59
N SER A 28 1.61 -9.84 10.67
CA SER A 28 0.71 -9.56 9.54
C SER A 28 0.36 -8.07 9.50
N VAL A 29 0.34 -7.48 8.31
CA VAL A 29 -0.19 -6.13 8.10
C VAL A 29 -1.71 -6.24 8.00
N GLU A 30 -2.38 -5.98 9.11
CA GLU A 30 -3.85 -6.04 9.21
C GLU A 30 -4.46 -4.64 9.40
N THR A 31 -3.63 -3.65 9.78
CA THR A 31 -4.05 -2.28 10.06
C THR A 31 -3.22 -1.26 9.25
N ILE A 32 -3.73 -0.02 9.19
CA ILE A 32 -3.03 1.10 8.55
C ILE A 32 -1.85 1.63 9.36
N ASP A 33 -1.78 1.38 10.68
CA ASP A 33 -0.70 1.83 11.57
C ASP A 33 0.74 1.53 11.08
N PRO A 34 1.10 0.27 10.76
CA PRO A 34 2.43 -0.04 10.25
C PRO A 34 2.73 0.68 8.93
N ILE A 35 1.69 0.91 8.12
CA ILE A 35 1.79 1.58 6.82
C ILE A 35 2.02 3.08 7.01
N ILE A 36 1.26 3.72 7.91
CA ILE A 36 1.45 5.13 8.28
C ILE A 36 2.83 5.34 8.89
N ARG A 37 3.29 4.41 9.72
CA ARG A 37 4.61 4.49 10.36
C ARG A 37 5.75 4.40 9.35
N ALA A 38 5.66 3.47 8.39
CA ALA A 38 6.60 3.39 7.27
C ALA A 38 6.51 4.62 6.36
N GLY A 39 5.29 5.09 6.08
CA GLY A 39 5.00 6.27 5.29
C GLY A 39 5.59 7.56 5.89
N ARG A 40 5.44 7.79 7.21
CA ARG A 40 6.08 8.93 7.90
C ARG A 40 7.59 8.88 7.82
N LYS A 41 8.19 7.69 7.82
CA LYS A 41 9.64 7.50 7.73
C LYS A 41 10.16 7.76 6.32
N MET A 42 9.45 7.31 5.29
CA MET A 42 9.85 7.48 3.89
C MET A 42 9.47 8.86 3.33
N TYR A 43 8.36 9.42 3.79
CA TYR A 43 7.77 10.66 3.27
C TYR A 43 7.39 11.59 4.43
N PRO A 44 8.38 12.11 5.19
CA PRO A 44 8.12 13.02 6.30
C PRO A 44 7.49 14.35 5.87
N TYR A 45 7.59 14.67 4.57
CA TYR A 45 7.05 15.88 3.95
C TYR A 45 5.54 15.77 3.65
N LEU A 46 4.95 14.58 3.74
CA LEU A 46 3.52 14.41 3.54
C LEU A 46 2.73 14.77 4.79
N SER A 47 1.61 15.46 4.59
CA SER A 47 0.61 15.68 5.63
C SER A 47 0.02 14.35 6.11
N GLU A 48 -0.40 14.31 7.37
CA GLU A 48 -1.02 13.13 7.97
C GLU A 48 -2.22 12.62 7.15
N ARG A 49 -3.01 13.54 6.59
CA ARG A 49 -4.14 13.21 5.72
C ARG A 49 -3.73 12.48 4.43
N GLU A 50 -2.64 12.91 3.80
CA GLU A 50 -2.08 12.25 2.60
C GLU A 50 -1.49 10.88 2.93
N LEU A 51 -0.87 10.75 4.12
CA LEU A 51 -0.37 9.49 4.62
C LEU A 51 -1.49 8.50 4.92
N ILE A 52 -2.60 8.96 5.50
CA ILE A 52 -3.79 8.13 5.74
C ILE A 52 -4.41 7.69 4.41
N ASP A 53 -4.53 8.59 3.43
CA ASP A 53 -5.04 8.27 2.08
C ASP A 53 -4.16 7.22 1.38
N CYS A 54 -2.84 7.41 1.43
CA CYS A 54 -1.86 6.46 0.91
C CYS A 54 -1.89 5.14 1.67
N ALA A 55 -2.01 5.18 3.00
CA ALA A 55 -2.02 3.98 3.84
C ALA A 55 -3.30 3.16 3.66
N SER A 56 -4.44 3.81 3.51
CA SER A 56 -5.72 3.16 3.22
C SER A 56 -5.70 2.51 1.84
N SER A 57 -5.15 3.21 0.83
CA SER A 57 -4.93 2.65 -0.51
C SER A 57 -3.98 1.45 -0.49
N ALA A 58 -2.85 1.58 0.21
CA ALA A 58 -1.87 0.51 0.38
C ALA A 58 -2.47 -0.70 1.11
N LEU A 59 -3.23 -0.49 2.19
CA LEU A 59 -3.92 -1.56 2.91
C LEU A 59 -4.91 -2.27 2.00
N ARG A 60 -5.68 -1.53 1.20
CA ARG A 60 -6.62 -2.10 0.24
C ARG A 60 -5.92 -2.97 -0.80
N VAL A 61 -4.73 -2.58 -1.27
CA VAL A 61 -3.89 -3.40 -2.17
C VAL A 61 -3.35 -4.63 -1.43
N ILE A 62 -2.90 -4.49 -0.19
CA ILE A 62 -2.40 -5.61 0.61
C ILE A 62 -3.50 -6.65 0.86
N LEU A 63 -4.70 -6.20 1.22
CA LEU A 63 -5.88 -7.03 1.44
C LEU A 63 -6.42 -7.63 0.13
N SER A 64 -6.45 -6.84 -0.96
CA SER A 64 -6.86 -7.36 -2.27
C SER A 64 -5.91 -8.42 -2.79
N ASN A 65 -4.59 -8.30 -2.55
CA ASN A 65 -3.62 -9.36 -2.86
C ASN A 65 -3.76 -10.59 -1.95
N ARG A 66 -4.28 -10.44 -0.73
CA ARG A 66 -4.59 -11.58 0.15
C ARG A 66 -5.82 -12.35 -0.32
N GLY A 67 -6.81 -11.66 -0.91
CA GLY A 67 -8.01 -12.26 -1.49
C GLY A 67 -7.90 -12.64 -2.96
N SER A 68 -6.92 -12.09 -3.69
CA SER A 68 -6.64 -12.44 -5.09
C SER A 68 -5.80 -13.69 -5.15
N ASP A 69 -6.48 -14.82 -5.01
CA ASP A 69 -6.19 -15.94 -5.88
C ASP A 69 -6.04 -15.38 -7.33
N PRO A 70 -4.96 -15.66 -8.07
CA PRO A 70 -4.71 -15.08 -9.40
C PRO A 70 -5.76 -15.43 -10.48
N ARG A 71 -6.90 -16.02 -10.09
CA ARG A 71 -8.00 -16.47 -10.93
C ARG A 71 -9.13 -15.45 -11.10
N GLN A 72 -9.12 -14.31 -10.41
CA GLN A 72 -10.23 -13.34 -10.50
C GLN A 72 -9.79 -11.98 -11.06
N MET A 73 -9.26 -12.00 -12.28
CA MET A 73 -9.22 -10.81 -13.13
C MET A 73 -9.98 -11.14 -14.41
N THR A 74 -11.29 -11.33 -14.30
CA THR A 74 -12.18 -11.29 -15.46
C THR A 74 -12.29 -9.83 -15.88
N PHE A 75 -11.44 -9.45 -16.81
CA PHE A 75 -11.59 -8.23 -17.60
C PHE A 75 -12.85 -8.42 -18.45
N ILE A 76 -13.98 -7.88 -18.02
CA ILE A 76 -15.17 -7.78 -18.88
C ILE A 76 -15.03 -6.49 -19.66
N SER A 77 -14.56 -6.60 -20.90
CA SER A 77 -14.81 -5.61 -21.94
C SER A 77 -16.12 -5.99 -22.62
N TYR A 78 -17.08 -5.06 -22.68
CA TYR A 78 -18.23 -5.10 -23.58
C TYR A 78 -18.39 -3.72 -24.22
#